data_AF-A0A918CRW1-F1
#
_entry.id   AF-A0A918CRW1-F1
#
_cell.length_a   1.000
_cell.length_b   1.000
_cell.length_c   1.000
_cell.angle_alpha   90.00
_cell.angle_beta   90.00
_cell.angle_gamma   90.00
#
_symmetry.space_group_name_H-M   'P 1'
#
loop_
_entity.id
_entity.type
_entity.pdbx_description
1 polymer ?
#
loop_
_entity_poly.entity_id
_entity_poly.type
_entity_poly.pdbx_seq_one_letter_code
_entity_poly.pdbx_strand_id
1 'polypeptide(L)' 'MPDGSRVEYGPQLRAVTRSELEIRDGLAVAPDVPGIGIDRDPDALDDRRVA' A
#
# COMPACT_ATOMS: atom_id res chain seq x y z
N MET A 1 4.13 2.52 -17.07
CA MET A 1 3.88 3.96 -17.33
C MET A 1 5.09 4.52 -18.03
N PRO A 2 4.95 5.06 -19.26
CA PRO A 2 6.11 5.53 -20.02
C PRO A 2 6.84 6.72 -19.35
N ASP A 3 6.12 7.55 -18.57
CA ASP A 3 6.68 8.80 -18.01
C ASP A 3 6.79 8.82 -16.48
N GLY A 4 6.59 7.67 -15.81
CA GLY A 4 6.66 7.58 -14.35
C GLY A 4 8.11 7.54 -13.86
N SER A 5 8.63 8.65 -13.33
CA SER A 5 10.02 8.74 -12.87
C SER A 5 10.19 8.71 -11.34
N ARG A 6 9.15 9.06 -10.59
CA ARG A 6 9.15 9.11 -9.12
C ARG A 6 7.77 8.75 -8.57
N VAL A 7 7.76 8.20 -7.38
CA VAL A 7 6.55 7.89 -6.60
C VAL A 7 6.74 8.47 -5.20
N GLU A 8 5.73 9.16 -4.68
CA GLU A 8 5.72 9.58 -3.28
C GLU A 8 5.53 8.36 -2.39
N TYR A 9 6.38 8.21 -1.37
CA TYR A 9 6.29 7.13 -0.39
C TYR A 9 5.81 7.69 0.95
N GLY A 10 4.71 7.13 1.48
CA GLY A 10 4.13 7.51 2.76
C GLY A 10 3.51 6.33 3.51
N PRO A 11 3.59 6.30 4.86
CA PRO A 11 3.10 5.19 5.68
C PRO A 11 1.65 5.35 6.20
N GLN A 12 0.83 6.19 5.57
CA GLN A 12 -0.46 6.63 6.12
C GLN A 12 -1.46 5.48 6.37
N LEU A 13 -1.37 4.39 5.61
CA LEU A 13 -2.34 3.29 5.64
C LEU A 13 -1.91 2.08 6.49
N ARG A 14 -0.72 2.10 7.10
CA ARG A 14 -0.17 0.95 7.86
C ARG A 14 -1.07 0.44 8.98
N ALA A 15 -1.91 1.31 9.54
CA ALA A 15 -2.83 0.95 10.60
C ALA A 15 -4.02 0.09 10.12
N VAL A 16 -4.24 -0.01 8.80
CA VAL A 16 -5.41 -0.69 8.20
C VAL A 16 -5.05 -1.59 7.02
N THR A 17 -3.75 -1.86 6.81
CA THR A 17 -3.25 -2.81 5.80
C THR A 17 -2.36 -3.86 6.46
N ARG A 18 -2.43 -5.09 5.96
CA ARG A 18 -1.64 -6.24 6.46
C ARG A 18 -0.26 -6.34 5.82
N SER A 19 -0.09 -5.70 4.68
CA SER A 19 1.18 -5.60 3.96
C SER A 19 1.48 -4.16 3.56
N GLU A 20 2.73 -3.92 3.16
CA GLU A 20 3.21 -2.62 2.70
C GLU A 20 3.89 -2.75 1.33
N LEU A 21 3.98 -1.64 0.60
CA LEU A 21 4.78 -1.55 -0.61
C LEU A 21 6.26 -1.78 -0.26
N GLU A 22 6.88 -2.79 -0.87
CA GLU A 22 8.31 -3.02 -0.73
C GLU A 22 9.09 -1.92 -1.47
N ILE A 23 10.03 -1.30 -0.75
CA ILE A 23 11.04 -0.42 -1.34
C ILE A 23 12.39 -1.15 -1.25
N ARG A 24 13.00 -1.43 -2.40
CA ARG A 24 14.31 -2.08 -2.49
C ARG A 24 15.27 -1.19 -3.27
N ASP A 25 16.40 -0.84 -2.65
CA ASP A 25 17.43 0.03 -3.24
C ASP A 25 16.87 1.39 -3.73
N GLY A 26 15.86 1.92 -3.02
CA GLY A 26 15.19 3.17 -3.39
C GLY A 26 14.15 3.04 -4.51
N LEU A 27 13.86 1.81 -4.96
CA LEU A 27 12.87 1.52 -5.99
C LEU A 27 11.62 0.87 -5.39
N ALA A 28 10.44 1.34 -5.80
CA ALA A 28 9.19 0.67 -5.50
C ALA A 28 9.11 -0.65 -6.27
N VAL A 29 8.95 -1.76 -5.54
CA VAL A 29 8.77 -3.09 -6.12
C VAL A 29 7.30 -3.30 -6.41
N ALA A 30 6.98 -3.65 -7.65
CA ALA A 30 5.60 -3.95 -8.01
C ALA A 30 5.15 -5.25 -7.33
N PRO A 31 3.92 -5.28 -6.75
CA PRO A 31 3.39 -6.50 -6.14
C PRO A 31 3.16 -7.59 -7.19
N ASP A 32 3.39 -8.84 -6.80
CA ASP A 32 3.21 -10.04 -7.63
C ASP A 32 1.82 -10.70 -7.45
N VAL A 33 0.95 -10.10 -6.65
CA VAL A 33 -0.43 -10.55 -6.40
C VAL A 33 -1.44 -9.88 -7.34
N PRO A 34 -2.58 -10.53 -7.64
CA PRO A 34 -3.64 -9.91 -8.44
C PRO A 34 -4.14 -8.57 -7.88
N GLY A 35 -4.40 -7.61 -8.77
CA GLY A 35 -4.89 -6.27 -8.42
C GLY A 35 -3.76 -5.27 -8.19
N ILE A 36 -3.98 -4.32 -7.27
CA ILE A 36 -3.04 -3.23 -6.97
C ILE A 36 -2.18 -3.47 -5.71
N GLY A 37 -2.25 -4.68 -5.14
CA GLY A 37 -1.43 -5.07 -3.97
C GLY A 37 -1.82 -4.44 -2.63
N ILE A 38 -3.00 -3.83 -2.51
CA ILE A 38 -3.50 -3.33 -1.22
C ILE A 38 -4.16 -4.47 -0.45
N ASP A 39 -3.45 -5.03 0.54
CA ASP A 39 -3.99 -6.03 1.46
C ASP A 39 -4.67 -5.35 2.65
N ARG A 40 -5.99 -5.09 2.53
CA ARG A 40 -6.78 -4.40 3.56
C ARG A 40 -7.05 -5.30 4.75
N ASP A 41 -6.94 -4.74 5.95
CA ASP A 41 -7.40 -5.40 7.16
C ASP A 41 -8.86 -4.99 7.47
N PRO A 42 -9.87 -5.85 7.22
CA PRO A 42 -11.27 -5.51 7.43
C PRO A 42 -11.58 -5.17 8.89
N ASP A 43 -10.97 -5.88 9.84
CA ASP A 43 -11.21 -5.66 11.27
C ASP A 43 -10.70 -4.27 11.70
N ALA A 44 -9.48 -3.91 11.29
CA ALA A 44 -8.89 -2.61 11.61
C ALA A 44 -9.61 -1.42 10.93
N LEU A 45 -10.23 -1.65 9.77
CA LEU A 45 -11.09 -0.69 9.11
C LEU A 45 -12.41 -0.51 9.85
N ASP A 46 -13.02 -1.61 10.30
CA ASP A 46 -14.28 -1.60 11.04
C ASP A 46 -14.14 -0.85 12.37
N ASP A 47 -13.03 -1.03 13.08
CA ASP A 47 -12.68 -0.28 14.30
C ASP A 47 -12.57 1.24 14.11
N ARG A 48 -12.39 1.71 12.87
CA ARG A 48 -12.15 3.13 12.53
C ARG A 48 -13.28 3.74 11.70
N ARG A 49 -14.40 3.04 11.54
CA ARG A 49 -15.57 3.58 10.84
C ARG A 49 -16.14 4.76 11.61
N VAL A 50 -16.57 5.77 10.86
CA VAL A 50 -17.29 6.94 11.37
C VAL A 50 -18.68 6.94 10.73
N ALA A 51 -19.70 7.25 11.53
CA ALA A 51 -21.11 7.26 11.12
C ALA A 51 -21.50 8.53 10.33
#